data_AF-A0A7U9N4V3-F1
#
_entry.id   AF-A0A7U9N4V3-F1
#
_cell.length_a   1.000
_cell.length_b   1.000
_cell.length_c   1.000
_cell.angle_alpha   90.00
_cell.angle_beta   90.00
_cell.angle_gamma   90.00
#
_symmetry.space_group_name_H-M   'P 1'
#
loop_
_entity.id
_entity.type
_entity.pdbx_description
1 polymer ?
#
loop_
_entity_poly.entity_id
_entity_poly.type
_entity_poly.pdbx_seq_one_letter_code
_entity_poly.pdbx_strand_id
1 'polypeptide(L)'
;MNEFLKEHYQFSDFQIAQLQYTWKTFASEISKLLLMGLLFRNDLGKYIFSVTIMLLLRTSTGGLHCKKYITCFLVSFTYMFLSLMVLPMVPVNKVFQMILLFVCMVCSYYVGPVTSMVHRPLSEGCVKRVRIQAFLIIFFYLTLMYIVPENSYFTCGFWVIILNTLQLVAAKVQKIQKIQKKEVFGYEREAYKAC
;
A
#
# COMPACT_ATOMS: atom_id res chain seq x y z
N MET A 1 2.95 10.35 28.82
CA MET A 1 2.32 10.69 27.52
C MET A 1 0.81 10.79 27.63
N ASN A 2 0.11 9.79 28.19
CA ASN A 2 -1.36 9.85 28.30
C ASN A 2 -1.86 10.93 29.28
N GLU A 3 -1.23 11.08 30.43
CA GLU A 3 -1.61 12.11 31.41
C GLU A 3 -1.34 13.53 30.87
N PHE A 4 -0.16 13.77 30.30
CA PHE A 4 0.19 15.04 29.63
C PHE A 4 -0.79 15.44 28.50
N LEU A 5 -1.27 14.47 27.70
CA LEU A 5 -2.23 14.71 26.62
C LEU A 5 -3.66 14.99 27.11
N LYS A 6 -4.07 14.39 28.23
CA LYS A 6 -5.36 14.68 28.87
C LYS A 6 -5.35 16.07 29.51
N GLU A 7 -4.25 16.40 30.18
CA GLU A 7 -4.13 17.61 30.99
C GLU A 7 -4.02 18.89 30.13
N HIS A 8 -3.26 18.86 29.03
CA HIS A 8 -3.06 20.05 28.18
C HIS A 8 -4.01 20.16 26.98
N TYR A 9 -4.52 19.05 26.42
CA TYR A 9 -5.26 19.05 25.14
C TYR A 9 -6.70 18.52 25.23
N GLN A 10 -7.17 18.11 26.42
CA GLN A 10 -8.55 17.63 26.64
C GLN A 10 -8.98 16.49 25.70
N PHE A 11 -8.05 15.62 25.26
CA PHE A 11 -8.39 14.51 24.38
C PHE A 11 -9.21 13.43 25.09
N SER A 12 -10.22 12.91 24.39
CA SER A 12 -10.99 11.74 24.84
C SER A 12 -10.11 10.49 24.90
N ASP A 13 -10.40 9.56 25.80
CA ASP A 13 -9.72 8.25 25.90
C ASP A 13 -9.64 7.51 24.56
N PHE A 14 -10.67 7.65 23.71
CA PHE A 14 -10.68 7.09 22.36
C PHE A 14 -9.63 7.73 21.44
N GLN A 15 -9.48 9.05 21.49
CA GLN A 15 -8.51 9.79 20.68
C GLN A 15 -7.07 9.47 21.10
N ILE A 16 -6.82 9.33 22.41
CA ILE A 16 -5.52 8.93 22.95
C ILE A 16 -5.18 7.51 22.50
N ALA A 17 -6.13 6.57 22.57
CA ALA A 17 -5.93 5.21 22.10
C ALA A 17 -5.63 5.16 20.59
N GLN A 18 -6.32 5.96 19.77
CA GLN A 18 -6.08 6.06 18.33
C GLN A 18 -4.69 6.65 18.03
N LEU A 19 -4.25 7.67 18.75
CA LEU A 19 -2.93 8.27 18.60
C LEU A 19 -1.83 7.27 18.94
N GLN A 20 -1.97 6.56 20.06
CA GLN A 20 -1.02 5.52 20.45
C GLN A 20 -0.94 4.38 19.44
N TYR A 21 -2.09 3.93 18.91
CA TYR A 21 -2.12 2.91 17.87
C TYR A 21 -1.43 3.38 16.58
N THR A 22 -1.69 4.62 16.17
CA THR A 22 -1.06 5.24 15.00
C THR A 22 0.44 5.33 15.18
N TRP A 23 0.91 5.79 16.35
CA TRP A 23 2.34 5.88 16.66
C TRP A 23 3.02 4.51 16.68
N LYS A 24 2.42 3.51 17.33
CA LYS A 24 2.95 2.14 17.34
C LYS A 24 3.04 1.56 15.93
N THR A 25 2.03 1.79 15.10
CA THR A 25 2.02 1.32 13.72
C THR A 25 3.11 2.01 12.90
N PHE A 26 3.22 3.33 13.02
CA PHE A 26 4.22 4.14 12.32
C PHE A 26 5.65 3.74 12.72
N ALA A 27 5.93 3.62 14.02
CA ALA A 27 7.22 3.17 14.53
C ALA A 27 7.55 1.74 14.04
N SER A 28 6.55 0.85 14.02
CA SER A 28 6.69 -0.50 13.47
C SER A 28 7.06 -0.47 11.98
N GLU A 29 6.39 0.33 11.16
CA GLU A 29 6.71 0.43 9.72
C GLU A 29 8.10 1.03 9.48
N ILE A 30 8.48 2.09 10.21
CA ILE A 30 9.82 2.67 10.14
C ILE A 30 10.89 1.64 10.50
N SER A 31 10.68 0.86 11.57
CA SER A 31 11.66 -0.16 11.99
C SER A 31 11.94 -1.16 10.87
N LYS A 32 10.91 -1.57 10.11
CA LYS A 32 11.07 -2.50 8.98
C LYS A 32 11.82 -1.85 7.82
N LEU A 33 11.49 -0.62 7.48
CA LEU A 33 12.18 0.12 6.41
C LEU A 33 13.66 0.36 6.75
N LEU A 34 14.00 0.59 8.02
CA LEU A 34 15.38 0.71 8.46
C LEU A 34 16.13 -0.63 8.38
N LEU A 35 15.53 -1.71 8.87
CA LEU A 35 16.11 -3.05 8.78
C LEU A 35 16.37 -3.47 7.33
N MET A 36 15.40 -3.22 6.45
CA MET A 36 15.54 -3.53 5.02
C MET A 36 16.57 -2.63 4.34
N GLY A 37 16.65 -1.35 4.73
CA GLY A 37 17.69 -0.44 4.24
C GLY A 37 19.11 -0.90 4.63
N LEU A 38 19.26 -1.52 5.80
CA LEU A 38 20.52 -2.14 6.20
C LEU A 38 20.88 -3.35 5.32
N LEU A 39 19.89 -4.18 4.97
CA LEU A 39 20.08 -5.36 4.13
C LEU A 39 20.45 -5.00 2.69
N PHE A 40 19.86 -3.94 2.13
CA PHE A 40 20.14 -3.46 0.76
C PHE A 40 21.20 -2.36 0.71
N ARG A 41 22.16 -2.35 1.66
CA ARG A 41 23.18 -1.30 1.78
C ARG A 41 24.00 -1.08 0.51
N ASN A 42 24.24 -2.14 -0.28
CA ASN A 42 25.05 -2.06 -1.50
C ASN A 42 24.38 -1.27 -2.63
N ASP A 43 23.04 -1.15 -2.61
CA ASP A 43 22.24 -0.48 -3.64
C ASP A 43 21.29 0.57 -3.03
N LEU A 44 21.76 1.31 -2.02
CA LEU A 44 20.94 2.26 -1.24
C LEU A 44 20.19 3.27 -2.11
N GLY A 45 20.80 3.76 -3.19
CA GLY A 45 20.14 4.70 -4.11
C GLY A 45 18.87 4.10 -4.73
N LYS A 46 18.96 2.88 -5.27
CA LYS A 46 17.83 2.17 -5.88
C LYS A 46 16.78 1.82 -4.83
N TYR A 47 17.23 1.42 -3.64
CA TYR A 47 16.36 1.12 -2.50
C TYR A 47 15.55 2.35 -2.09
N ILE A 48 16.20 3.48 -1.80
CA ILE A 48 15.53 4.72 -1.37
C ILE A 48 14.54 5.22 -2.44
N PHE A 49 14.95 5.19 -3.71
CA PHE A 49 14.07 5.58 -4.81
C PHE A 49 12.81 4.69 -4.89
N SER A 50 13.00 3.37 -4.81
CA SER A 50 11.92 2.37 -4.86
C SER A 50 10.98 2.48 -3.65
N VAL A 51 11.53 2.66 -2.44
CA VAL A 51 10.75 2.90 -1.22
C VAL A 51 9.94 4.18 -1.32
N THR A 52 10.52 5.24 -1.88
CA THR A 52 9.82 6.53 -2.05
C THR A 52 8.58 6.36 -2.94
N ILE A 53 8.74 5.74 -4.11
CA ILE A 53 7.60 5.45 -5.01
C ILE A 53 6.57 4.55 -4.33
N MET A 54 7.02 3.50 -3.65
CA MET A 54 6.15 2.60 -2.91
C MET A 54 5.33 3.34 -1.85
N LEU A 55 5.95 4.21 -1.05
CA LEU A 55 5.28 4.97 0.01
C LEU A 55 4.26 5.94 -0.56
N LEU A 56 4.59 6.65 -1.65
CA LEU A 56 3.65 7.55 -2.33
C LEU A 56 2.40 6.79 -2.80
N LEU A 57 2.60 5.67 -3.50
CA LEU A 57 1.49 4.85 -4.02
C LEU A 57 0.68 4.22 -2.88
N ARG A 58 1.34 3.69 -1.85
CA ARG A 58 0.69 3.01 -0.72
C ARG A 58 -0.11 3.99 0.15
N THR A 59 0.31 5.25 0.24
CA THR A 59 -0.46 6.30 0.94
C THR A 59 -1.75 6.63 0.20
N SER A 60 -1.72 6.62 -1.14
CA SER A 60 -2.90 6.93 -1.97
C SER A 60 -3.83 5.73 -2.22
N THR A 61 -3.29 4.51 -2.31
CA THR A 61 -4.08 3.31 -2.66
C THR A 61 -4.39 2.40 -1.46
N GLY A 62 -3.69 2.59 -0.34
CA GLY A 62 -3.72 1.67 0.79
C GLY A 62 -2.85 0.43 0.53
N GLY A 63 -3.08 -0.65 1.28
CA GLY A 63 -2.33 -1.88 1.08
C GLY A 63 -2.80 -3.05 1.94
N LEU A 64 -2.14 -4.19 1.78
CA LEU A 64 -2.37 -5.38 2.58
C LEU A 64 -1.88 -5.13 4.02
N HIS A 65 -2.79 -5.28 4.99
CA HIS A 65 -2.46 -5.27 6.41
C HIS A 65 -2.67 -6.66 6.99
N CYS A 66 -1.58 -7.33 7.36
CA CYS A 66 -1.65 -8.60 8.07
C CYS A 66 -1.82 -8.35 9.57
N LYS A 67 -2.40 -9.30 10.30
CA LYS A 67 -2.61 -9.17 11.75
C LYS A 67 -1.31 -9.28 12.55
N LYS A 68 -0.27 -9.94 12.00
CA LYS A 68 1.00 -10.21 12.69
C LYS A 68 2.12 -9.36 12.09
N TYR A 69 2.96 -8.79 12.97
CA TYR A 69 4.13 -7.98 12.58
C TYR A 69 5.07 -8.74 11.63
N ILE A 70 5.42 -9.99 11.98
CA ILE A 70 6.33 -10.84 11.19
C ILE A 70 5.78 -11.10 9.78
N THR A 71 4.49 -11.37 9.65
CA THR A 71 3.89 -11.57 8.33
C THR A 71 3.91 -10.30 7.48
N CYS A 72 3.67 -9.12 8.08
CA CYS A 72 3.82 -7.85 7.36
C CYS A 72 5.29 -7.62 6.96
N PHE A 73 6.24 -7.91 7.84
CA PHE A 73 7.66 -7.79 7.53
C PHE A 73 8.06 -8.70 6.37
N LEU A 74 7.65 -9.97 6.37
CA LEU A 74 7.95 -10.90 5.28
C LEU A 74 7.32 -10.46 3.95
N VAL A 75 6.08 -9.96 3.97
CA VAL A 75 5.43 -9.43 2.75
C VAL A 75 6.17 -8.19 2.22
N SER A 76 6.54 -7.25 3.08
CA SER A 76 7.32 -6.08 2.67
C SER A 76 8.72 -6.47 2.19
N PHE A 77 9.38 -7.40 2.87
CA PHE A 77 10.70 -7.90 2.50
C PHE A 77 10.68 -8.58 1.14
N THR A 78 9.77 -9.53 0.94
CA THR A 78 9.59 -10.20 -0.36
C THR A 78 9.26 -9.21 -1.46
N TYR A 79 8.39 -8.23 -1.19
CA TYR A 79 8.08 -7.17 -2.13
C TYR A 79 9.33 -6.41 -2.60
N MET A 80 10.16 -5.92 -1.68
CA MET A 80 11.35 -5.16 -2.04
C MET A 80 12.45 -6.04 -2.66
N PHE A 81 12.57 -7.28 -2.20
CA PHE A 81 13.50 -8.25 -2.79
C PHE A 81 13.13 -8.56 -4.25
N LEU A 82 11.84 -8.80 -4.53
CA LEU A 82 11.35 -9.01 -5.89
C LEU A 82 11.60 -7.76 -6.76
N SER A 83 11.26 -6.56 -6.27
CA SER A 83 11.37 -5.33 -7.06
C SER A 83 12.81 -4.90 -7.38
N LEU A 84 13.77 -5.21 -6.50
CA LEU A 84 15.15 -4.74 -6.63
C LEU A 84 16.09 -5.79 -7.23
N MET A 85 15.91 -7.06 -6.90
CA MET A 85 16.86 -8.11 -7.29
C MET A 85 16.31 -9.02 -8.38
N VAL A 86 15.07 -9.50 -8.24
CA VAL A 86 14.54 -10.56 -9.11
C VAL A 86 13.98 -10.01 -10.42
N LEU A 87 13.02 -9.09 -10.33
CA LEU A 87 12.27 -8.60 -11.47
C LEU A 87 13.09 -7.73 -12.44
N PRO A 88 14.04 -6.90 -11.97
CA PRO A 88 14.92 -6.15 -12.89
C PRO A 88 15.81 -7.03 -13.77
N MET A 89 15.98 -8.33 -13.46
CA MET A 89 16.67 -9.28 -14.34
C MET A 89 15.85 -9.68 -15.57
N VAL A 90 14.55 -9.40 -15.59
CA VAL A 90 13.69 -9.65 -16.75
C VAL A 90 13.80 -8.44 -17.69
N PRO A 91 14.45 -8.59 -18.87
CA PRO A 91 14.58 -7.48 -19.80
C PRO A 91 13.22 -7.19 -20.44
N VAL A 92 12.66 -6.01 -20.15
CA VAL A 92 11.42 -5.53 -20.76
C VAL A 92 11.74 -4.29 -21.55
N ASN A 93 11.42 -4.29 -22.84
CA ASN A 93 11.61 -3.14 -23.72
C ASN A 93 10.80 -1.92 -23.21
N LYS A 94 11.38 -0.72 -23.26
CA LYS A 94 10.80 0.55 -22.80
C LYS A 94 9.37 0.78 -23.30
N VAL A 95 9.07 0.44 -24.56
CA VAL A 95 7.71 0.57 -25.11
C VAL A 95 6.70 -0.29 -24.35
N PHE A 96 7.05 -1.54 -24.06
CA PHE A 96 6.21 -2.44 -23.28
C PHE A 96 6.07 -1.99 -21.83
N GLN A 97 7.13 -1.45 -21.22
CA GLN A 97 7.06 -0.86 -19.88
C GLN A 97 6.03 0.28 -19.83
N MET A 98 6.03 1.19 -20.82
CA MET A 98 5.06 2.28 -20.90
C MET A 98 3.62 1.78 -21.06
N ILE A 99 3.39 0.80 -21.93
CA ILE A 99 2.06 0.20 -22.11
C ILE A 99 1.56 -0.43 -20.81
N LEU A 100 2.41 -1.19 -20.12
CA LEU A 100 2.05 -1.82 -18.85
C LEU A 100 1.78 -0.80 -17.74
N LEU A 101 2.53 0.30 -17.67
CA LEU A 101 2.27 1.39 -16.73
C LEU A 101 0.92 2.07 -17.00
N PHE A 102 0.57 2.27 -18.27
CA PHE A 102 -0.73 2.80 -18.64
C PHE A 102 -1.87 1.87 -18.19
N VAL A 103 -1.72 0.55 -18.41
CA VAL A 103 -2.67 -0.44 -17.88
C VAL A 103 -2.76 -0.36 -16.35
N CYS A 104 -1.63 -0.28 -15.65
CA CYS A 104 -1.61 -0.15 -14.19
C CYS A 104 -2.29 1.12 -13.68
N MET A 105 -2.15 2.23 -14.40
CA MET A 105 -2.84 3.49 -14.11
C MET A 105 -4.36 3.31 -14.18
N VAL A 106 -4.86 2.69 -15.25
CA VAL A 106 -6.29 2.43 -15.46
C VAL A 106 -6.82 1.43 -14.42
N CYS A 107 -6.09 0.33 -14.18
CA CYS A 107 -6.44 -0.66 -13.16
C CYS A 107 -6.51 -0.02 -11.77
N SER A 108 -5.51 0.78 -11.39
CA SER A 108 -5.49 1.46 -10.08
C SER A 108 -6.68 2.41 -9.90
N TYR A 109 -7.12 3.06 -10.98
CA TYR A 109 -8.30 3.91 -10.98
C TYR A 109 -9.61 3.12 -10.74
N TYR A 110 -9.82 2.01 -11.46
CA TYR A 110 -11.03 1.19 -11.33
C TYR A 110 -11.08 0.33 -10.07
N VAL A 111 -9.93 -0.21 -9.65
CA VAL A 111 -9.83 -1.01 -8.42
C VAL A 111 -10.15 -0.12 -7.22
N GLY A 112 -9.69 1.13 -7.24
CA GLY A 112 -9.92 2.14 -6.20
C GLY A 112 -9.13 1.83 -4.92
N PRO A 113 -9.04 2.79 -3.98
CA PRO A 113 -8.36 2.58 -2.71
C PRO A 113 -9.07 1.50 -1.90
N VAL A 114 -8.34 0.47 -1.48
CA VAL A 114 -8.92 -0.61 -0.67
C VAL A 114 -8.97 -0.12 0.78
N THR A 115 -10.11 0.44 1.16
CA THR A 115 -10.36 0.85 2.55
C THR A 115 -10.53 -0.39 3.44
N SER A 116 -9.92 -0.37 4.63
CA SER A 116 -10.11 -1.40 5.64
C SER A 116 -11.58 -1.52 6.04
N MET A 117 -12.07 -2.76 6.19
CA MET A 117 -13.45 -3.03 6.66
C MET A 117 -13.69 -2.67 8.13
N VAL A 118 -12.62 -2.50 8.91
CA VAL A 118 -12.69 -2.31 10.37
C VAL A 118 -12.93 -0.84 10.72
N HIS A 119 -12.63 0.07 9.80
CA HIS A 119 -12.74 1.51 10.03
C HIS A 119 -13.95 2.10 9.31
N ARG A 120 -14.45 3.25 9.79
CA ARG A 120 -15.54 4.00 9.15
C ARG A 120 -15.27 4.14 7.65
N PRO A 121 -16.30 4.00 6.79
CA PRO A 121 -16.14 4.27 5.37
C PRO A 121 -15.58 5.69 5.19
N LEU A 122 -14.51 5.82 4.39
CA LEU A 122 -13.98 7.12 4.03
C LEU A 122 -15.07 7.91 3.30
N SER A 123 -15.12 9.23 3.54
CA SER A 123 -16.01 10.11 2.79
C SER A 123 -15.72 10.01 1.29
N GLU A 124 -16.77 10.10 0.47
CA GLU A 124 -16.65 9.93 -0.99
C GLU A 124 -15.66 10.92 -1.62
N GLY A 125 -15.61 12.15 -1.09
CA GLY A 125 -14.64 13.17 -1.50
C GLY A 125 -13.18 12.78 -1.21
N CYS A 126 -12.91 12.11 -0.08
CA CYS A 126 -11.58 11.61 0.26
C CYS A 126 -11.18 10.44 -0.65
N VAL A 127 -12.10 9.51 -0.93
CA VAL A 127 -11.88 8.39 -1.87
C VAL A 127 -11.54 8.91 -3.26
N LYS A 128 -12.26 9.91 -3.76
CA LYS A 128 -11.99 10.53 -5.06
C LYS A 128 -10.61 11.20 -5.08
N ARG A 129 -10.25 11.94 -4.01
CA ARG A 129 -8.95 12.60 -3.89
C ARG A 129 -7.79 11.60 -3.94
N VAL A 130 -7.84 10.54 -3.16
CA VAL A 130 -6.73 9.57 -3.10
C VAL A 130 -6.62 8.74 -4.40
N ARG A 131 -7.75 8.48 -5.08
CA ARG A 131 -7.75 7.87 -6.43
C ARG A 131 -7.06 8.77 -7.45
N ILE A 132 -7.37 10.07 -7.44
CA ILE A 132 -6.73 11.05 -8.31
C ILE A 132 -5.24 11.18 -7.97
N GLN A 133 -4.86 11.19 -6.68
CA GLN A 133 -3.45 11.23 -6.29
C GLN A 133 -2.68 10.02 -6.83
N ALA A 134 -3.20 8.80 -6.68
CA ALA A 134 -2.57 7.60 -7.24
C ALA A 134 -2.42 7.69 -8.77
N PHE A 135 -3.46 8.17 -9.45
CA PHE A 135 -3.44 8.41 -10.89
C PHE A 135 -2.34 9.41 -11.29
N LEU A 136 -2.27 10.56 -10.59
CA LEU A 136 -1.27 11.59 -10.85
C LEU A 136 0.16 11.11 -10.57
N ILE A 137 0.38 10.29 -9.53
CA ILE A 137 1.69 9.71 -9.24
C ILE A 137 2.15 8.80 -10.39
N ILE A 138 1.29 7.89 -10.86
CA ILE A 138 1.63 6.99 -11.97
C ILE A 138 1.80 7.76 -13.28
N PHE A 139 0.96 8.77 -13.54
CA PHE A 139 1.06 9.63 -14.72
C PHE A 139 2.37 10.44 -14.75
N PHE A 140 2.75 11.04 -13.63
CA PHE A 140 4.01 11.74 -13.49
C PHE A 140 5.20 10.79 -13.72
N TYR A 141 5.12 9.58 -13.16
CA TYR A 141 6.14 8.55 -13.36
C TYR A 141 6.27 8.14 -14.83
N LEU A 142 5.15 7.93 -15.53
CA LEU A 142 5.12 7.59 -16.95
C LEU A 142 5.76 8.70 -17.79
N THR A 143 5.44 9.96 -17.50
CA THR A 143 6.02 11.13 -18.18
C THR A 143 7.53 11.21 -17.95
N LEU A 144 7.98 10.99 -16.71
CA LEU A 144 9.39 11.01 -16.36
C LEU A 144 10.16 9.87 -17.06
N MET A 145 9.58 8.67 -17.13
CA MET A 145 10.13 7.53 -17.86
C MET A 145 10.21 7.78 -19.38
N TYR A 146 9.28 8.54 -19.94
CA TYR A 146 9.33 8.92 -21.36
C TYR A 146 10.52 9.84 -21.64
N ILE A 147 10.71 10.88 -20.83
CA ILE A 147 11.76 11.91 -21.02
C ILE A 147 13.16 11.35 -20.73
N VAL A 148 13.33 10.59 -19.65
CA VAL A 148 14.64 10.13 -19.20
C VAL A 148 15.05 8.86 -19.96
N PRO A 149 16.33 8.72 -20.39
CA PRO A 149 16.83 7.49 -20.97
C PRO A 149 16.77 6.31 -20.00
N GLU A 150 16.91 5.10 -20.51
CA GLU A 150 16.85 3.87 -19.72
C GLU A 150 17.89 3.91 -18.59
N ASN A 151 17.39 3.84 -17.35
CA ASN A 151 18.23 3.73 -16.16
C ASN A 151 17.69 2.63 -15.25
N SER A 152 18.60 1.99 -14.52
CA SER A 152 18.26 0.92 -13.57
C SER A 152 17.28 1.38 -12.48
N TYR A 153 17.31 2.66 -12.08
CA TYR A 153 16.37 3.27 -11.15
C TYR A 153 14.92 3.22 -11.65
N PHE A 154 14.69 3.58 -12.92
CA PHE A 154 13.35 3.54 -13.52
C PHE A 154 12.87 2.11 -13.77
N THR A 155 13.78 1.17 -14.02
CA THR A 155 13.39 -0.25 -14.11
C THR A 155 12.91 -0.77 -12.75
N CYS A 156 13.59 -0.43 -11.66
CA CYS A 156 13.15 -0.81 -10.31
C CYS A 156 11.80 -0.16 -9.96
N GLY A 157 11.65 1.14 -10.21
CA GLY A 157 10.40 1.86 -9.94
C GLY A 157 9.20 1.34 -10.77
N PHE A 158 9.45 0.92 -12.01
CA PHE A 158 8.45 0.24 -12.84
C PHE A 158 7.90 -1.01 -12.14
N TRP A 159 8.79 -1.90 -11.68
CA TRP A 159 8.38 -3.12 -10.98
C TRP A 159 7.68 -2.84 -9.66
N VAL A 160 8.06 -1.78 -8.94
CA VAL A 160 7.34 -1.31 -7.76
C VAL A 160 5.89 -0.95 -8.11
N ILE A 161 5.65 -0.23 -9.22
CA ILE A 161 4.27 0.14 -9.63
C ILE A 161 3.45 -1.10 -10.00
N ILE A 162 4.05 -2.06 -10.74
CA ILE A 162 3.39 -3.33 -11.08
C ILE A 162 3.01 -4.09 -9.82
N LEU A 163 3.97 -4.31 -8.92
CA LEU A 163 3.73 -5.06 -7.68
C LEU A 163 2.71 -4.35 -6.78
N ASN A 164 2.73 -3.02 -6.70
CA ASN A 164 1.73 -2.26 -5.95
C ASN A 164 0.31 -2.47 -6.52
N THR A 165 0.17 -2.45 -7.85
CA THR A 165 -1.11 -2.70 -8.52
C THR A 165 -1.61 -4.12 -8.23
N LEU A 166 -0.72 -5.13 -8.29
CA LEU A 166 -1.05 -6.51 -7.93
C LEU A 166 -1.47 -6.64 -6.45
N GLN A 167 -0.77 -5.98 -5.54
CA GLN A 167 -1.15 -5.95 -4.12
C GLN A 167 -2.53 -5.33 -3.89
N LEU A 168 -2.86 -4.26 -4.63
CA LEU A 168 -4.16 -3.61 -4.54
C LEU A 168 -5.29 -4.54 -5.01
N VAL A 169 -5.09 -5.24 -6.13
CA VAL A 169 -6.05 -6.24 -6.63
C VAL A 169 -6.23 -7.36 -5.62
N ALA A 170 -5.14 -7.92 -5.10
CA ALA A 170 -5.18 -8.98 -4.08
C ALA A 170 -5.92 -8.52 -2.81
N ALA A 171 -5.68 -7.28 -2.35
CA ALA A 171 -6.37 -6.71 -1.20
C ALA A 171 -7.88 -6.55 -1.47
N LYS A 172 -8.28 -6.16 -2.68
CA LYS A 172 -9.70 -6.05 -3.08
C LYS A 172 -10.38 -7.43 -3.11
N VAL A 173 -9.73 -8.44 -3.65
CA VAL A 173 -10.26 -9.83 -3.68
C VAL A 173 -10.44 -10.36 -2.27
N GLN A 174 -9.43 -10.22 -1.40
CA GLN A 174 -9.55 -10.62 0.02
C GLN A 174 -10.66 -9.87 0.75
N LYS A 175 -10.91 -8.61 0.38
CA LYS A 175 -12.03 -7.83 0.91
C LYS A 175 -13.37 -8.42 0.46
N ILE A 176 -13.57 -8.67 -0.82
CA ILE A 176 -14.82 -9.24 -1.34
C ILE A 176 -15.12 -10.60 -0.68
N GLN A 177 -14.12 -11.48 -0.56
CA GLN A 177 -14.26 -12.79 0.11
C GLN A 177 -14.71 -12.67 1.57
N LYS A 178 -14.21 -11.68 2.31
CA LYS A 178 -14.59 -11.43 3.71
C LYS A 178 -16.01 -10.88 3.84
N ILE A 179 -16.50 -10.09 2.87
CA ILE A 179 -17.89 -9.61 2.84
C ILE A 179 -18.82 -10.80 2.61
N GLN A 180 -18.57 -11.60 1.58
CA GLN A 180 -19.39 -12.78 1.27
C GLN A 180 -19.47 -13.74 2.46
N LYS A 181 -18.34 -14.01 3.13
CA LYS A 181 -18.33 -14.87 4.33
C LYS A 181 -19.12 -14.27 5.50
N LYS A 182 -19.13 -12.94 5.67
CA LYS A 182 -19.93 -12.27 6.71
C LYS A 182 -21.42 -12.31 6.40
N GLU A 183 -21.82 -12.14 5.15
CA GLU A 183 -23.23 -12.18 4.73
C GLU A 183 -23.81 -13.59 4.93
N VAL A 184 -23.11 -14.64 4.48
CA VAL A 184 -23.52 -16.04 4.69
C VAL A 184 -23.67 -16.37 6.17
N PHE A 185 -22.68 -16.03 6.99
CA PHE A 185 -22.72 -16.32 8.43
C PHE A 185 -23.71 -15.40 9.20
N GLY A 186 -24.06 -14.25 8.64
CA GLY A 186 -25.12 -13.38 9.15
C GLY A 186 -26.49 -14.03 8.95
N TYR A 187 -26.75 -14.52 7.73
CA TYR A 187 -27.98 -15.23 7.38
C TYR A 187 -28.17 -16.50 8.22
N GLU A 188 -27.13 -17.32 8.40
CA GLU A 188 -27.20 -18.52 9.26
C GLU A 188 -27.57 -18.18 10.71
N ARG A 189 -27.10 -17.03 11.22
CA ARG A 189 -27.39 -16.60 12.60
C ARG A 189 -28.80 -16.05 12.78
N GLU A 190 -29.37 -15.44 11.75
CA GLU A 190 -30.76 -14.97 11.77
C GLU A 190 -31.73 -16.15 11.59
N ALA A 191 -31.40 -17.12 10.72
CA ALA A 191 -32.17 -18.35 10.55
C ALA A 191 -32.27 -19.17 11.85
N TYR A 192 -31.18 -19.27 12.63
CA TYR A 192 -31.18 -19.99 13.91
C TYR A 192 -31.93 -19.25 15.04
N LYS A 193 -32.16 -17.94 14.92
CA LYS A 193 -32.96 -17.16 15.88
C LYS A 193 -34.46 -17.18 15.57
N ALA A 194 -34.83 -17.58 14.36
CA ALA A 194 -36.22 -17.64 13.90
C ALA A 194 -36.86 -19.03 14.13
N CYS A 195 -36.08 -20.00 14.64
CA CYS A 195 -36.54 -21.33 15.03
C CYS A 195 -36.54 -21.44 16.56
#